data_AF-A0A8X7YD07-F1
#
_entry.id   AF-A0A8X7YD07-F1
#
_cell.length_a   1.000
_cell.length_b   1.000
_cell.length_c   1.000
_cell.angle_alpha   90.00
_cell.angle_beta   90.00
_cell.angle_gamma   90.00
#
_symmetry.space_group_name_H-M   'P 1'
#
loop_
_entity.id
_entity.type
_entity.pdbx_description
1 polymer ?
#
loop_
_entity_poly.entity_id
_entity_poly.type
_entity_poly.pdbx_seq_one_letter_code
_entity_poly.pdbx_strand_id
1 'polypeptide(L)'
;MAYSSSALRTFSSATSVKAGAPRSNTNGVVPAKPSLFSFKLAQNPRLLAKSSSFGNFSGTKRSFSCKSQAASTEDSRPATKVQELNVYEINERDRGSPAYLRLSYRPVNTLGDLVPFSNKLYTGDLQKRIGITAGICILIQHKTEKQGDRYEAVYSFYFGDYGHLSVQGAYMTYEDTYLAVTGGSGIFEGAYGQVKLRQLVFPFKLFYTFYLKGLKNDLPEELVGKPVEPTPAVEPTPAAKAAEPHATIANYSD
;
A
#
# COMPACT_ATOMS: atom_id res chain seq x y z
N MET A 1 38.19 33.58 -31.53
CA MET A 1 39.46 34.32 -31.47
C MET A 1 39.25 35.56 -30.62
N ALA A 2 40.32 35.96 -29.89
CA ALA A 2 40.43 37.16 -29.05
C ALA A 2 39.73 37.06 -27.68
N TYR A 3 40.27 37.48 -26.51
CA TYR A 3 41.47 38.23 -26.11
C TYR A 3 41.83 37.81 -24.66
N SER A 4 43.13 37.64 -24.36
CA SER A 4 43.97 38.45 -23.45
C SER A 4 43.71 38.41 -21.93
N SER A 5 44.73 37.87 -21.25
CA SER A 5 45.31 38.13 -19.92
C SER A 5 44.73 39.20 -18.98
N SER A 6 44.61 38.83 -17.71
CA SER A 6 45.25 39.57 -16.59
C SER A 6 45.39 38.67 -15.36
N ALA A 7 46.60 38.66 -14.79
CA ALA A 7 46.93 38.12 -13.48
C ALA A 7 47.10 39.28 -12.51
N LEU A 8 46.75 39.07 -11.23
CA LEU A 8 47.47 39.62 -10.07
C LEU A 8 46.95 38.94 -8.80
N ARG A 9 47.84 38.14 -8.17
CA ARG A 9 47.76 37.77 -6.76
C ARG A 9 48.31 38.93 -5.94
N THR A 10 47.76 39.23 -4.77
CA THR A 10 48.54 39.44 -3.54
C THR A 10 47.65 39.20 -2.30
N PHE A 11 48.22 38.50 -1.33
CA PHE A 11 47.69 38.15 -0.02
C PHE A 11 47.77 39.33 0.95
N SER A 12 46.86 39.40 1.93
CA SER A 12 47.15 39.89 3.29
C SER A 12 46.05 39.47 4.26
N SER A 13 46.49 39.09 5.46
CA SER A 13 45.79 38.31 6.48
C SER A 13 45.03 39.14 7.52
N ALA A 14 44.16 38.42 8.24
CA ALA A 14 43.72 38.60 9.62
C ALA A 14 42.67 39.68 9.94
N THR A 15 41.52 39.25 10.46
CA THR A 15 41.31 39.16 11.91
C THR A 15 40.01 38.40 12.23
N SER A 16 40.12 37.48 13.19
CA SER A 16 39.02 36.73 13.79
C SER A 16 38.32 37.61 14.81
N VAL A 17 36.99 37.70 14.74
CA VAL A 17 36.16 38.26 15.81
C VAL A 17 35.18 37.19 16.27
N LYS A 18 35.30 36.84 17.54
CA LYS A 18 34.58 35.80 18.26
C LYS A 18 33.53 36.47 19.14
N ALA A 19 32.26 36.14 18.95
CA ALA A 19 31.16 36.40 19.87
C ALA A 19 30.12 35.28 19.62
N GLY A 20 29.53 34.56 20.55
CA GLY A 20 29.41 34.67 22.00
C GLY A 20 28.09 33.94 22.30
N ALA A 21 28.15 32.62 22.50
CA ALA A 21 26.96 31.80 22.69
C ALA A 21 26.46 31.87 24.15
N PRO A 22 25.14 31.97 24.40
CA PRO A 22 24.62 31.99 25.77
C PRO A 22 24.64 30.57 26.37
N ARG A 23 25.30 30.44 27.52
CA ARG A 23 25.27 29.26 28.39
C ARG A 23 23.95 29.25 29.18
N SER A 24 23.12 28.23 28.99
CA SER A 24 22.08 27.88 29.98
C SER A 24 22.66 26.84 30.94
N ASN A 25 22.54 27.12 32.24
CA ASN A 25 22.83 26.18 33.32
C ASN A 25 21.72 25.14 33.37
N THR A 26 22.05 23.87 33.15
CA THR A 26 21.23 22.75 33.62
C THR A 26 22.14 21.74 34.31
N ASN A 27 21.85 21.50 35.58
CA ASN A 27 22.53 20.50 36.40
C ASN A 27 22.35 19.11 35.78
N GLY A 28 23.46 18.38 35.65
CA GLY A 28 23.50 17.04 35.08
C GLY A 28 22.67 16.05 35.89
N VAL A 29 21.64 15.50 35.25
CA VAL A 29 20.99 14.26 35.67
C VAL A 29 21.71 13.12 34.96
N VAL A 30 22.32 12.22 35.74
CA VAL A 30 22.95 10.99 35.26
C VAL A 30 21.86 10.06 34.71
N PRO A 31 21.97 9.50 33.49
CA PRO A 31 21.05 8.47 33.04
C PRO A 31 21.34 7.15 33.75
N ALA A 32 20.36 6.69 34.53
CA ALA A 32 20.35 5.35 35.12
C ALA A 32 20.27 4.28 34.01
N LYS A 33 21.10 3.24 34.13
CA LYS A 33 21.11 2.06 33.25
C LYS A 33 19.72 1.40 33.22
N PRO A 34 19.19 0.96 32.06
CA PRO A 34 17.97 0.18 32.04
C PRO A 34 18.24 -1.22 32.63
N SER A 35 17.56 -1.53 33.74
CA SER A 35 17.54 -2.87 34.31
C SER A 35 16.78 -3.80 33.37
N LEU A 36 17.44 -4.88 32.94
CA LEU A 36 16.81 -5.98 32.20
C LEU A 36 15.72 -6.61 33.07
N PHE A 37 14.46 -6.39 32.68
CA PHE A 37 13.34 -7.16 33.24
C PHE A 37 13.49 -8.62 32.78
N SER A 38 13.87 -9.47 33.72
CA SER A 38 13.90 -10.92 33.52
C SER A 38 12.47 -11.45 33.56
N PHE A 39 11.92 -11.81 32.40
CA PHE A 39 10.68 -12.56 32.31
C PHE A 39 10.90 -13.96 32.89
N LYS A 40 10.48 -14.19 34.13
CA LYS A 40 10.43 -15.53 34.71
C LYS A 40 9.28 -16.30 34.07
N LEU A 41 9.63 -17.20 33.17
CA LEU A 41 8.75 -18.24 32.64
C LEU A 41 8.33 -19.15 33.80
N ALA A 42 7.11 -18.99 34.31
CA ALA A 42 6.56 -19.84 35.35
C ALA A 42 6.29 -21.24 34.76
N GLN A 43 7.00 -22.23 35.30
CA GLN A 43 6.87 -23.64 34.98
C GLN A 43 5.54 -24.20 35.53
N ASN A 44 4.78 -24.86 34.65
CA ASN A 44 3.78 -25.92 34.84
C ASN A 44 3.06 -26.06 36.20
N PRO A 45 1.71 -26.01 36.21
CA PRO A 45 0.92 -26.79 37.15
C PRO A 45 0.58 -28.16 36.54
N ARG A 46 0.87 -29.19 37.32
CA ARG A 46 0.64 -30.61 37.06
C ARG A 46 -0.85 -30.91 36.84
N LEU A 47 -1.14 -31.77 35.86
CA LEU A 47 -2.41 -32.45 35.68
C LEU A 47 -2.75 -33.27 36.94
N LEU A 48 -3.83 -32.90 37.63
CA LEU A 48 -4.43 -33.71 38.68
C LEU A 48 -5.71 -34.34 38.13
N ALA A 49 -5.62 -35.61 37.73
CA ALA A 49 -6.79 -36.41 37.46
C ALA A 49 -7.48 -36.75 38.78
N LYS A 50 -8.68 -36.21 39.02
CA LYS A 50 -9.61 -36.72 40.02
C LYS A 50 -10.96 -36.95 39.37
N SER A 51 -11.26 -38.23 39.20
CA SER A 51 -12.61 -38.76 39.00
C SER A 51 -13.40 -38.56 40.29
N SER A 52 -14.55 -37.87 40.22
CA SER A 52 -15.63 -38.05 41.19
C SER A 52 -16.98 -37.66 40.58
N SER A 53 -17.97 -38.46 40.95
CA SER A 53 -19.32 -38.62 40.41
C SER A 53 -20.24 -37.40 40.46
N PHE A 54 -21.13 -37.38 39.47
CA PHE A 54 -22.51 -36.87 39.42
C PHE A 54 -23.02 -36.06 40.63
N GLY A 55 -23.32 -34.78 40.37
CA GLY A 55 -24.21 -33.95 41.15
C GLY A 55 -25.07 -33.11 40.21
N ASN A 56 -26.38 -33.37 40.21
CA ASN A 56 -27.39 -32.67 39.42
C ASN A 56 -27.45 -31.19 39.80
N PHE A 57 -27.14 -30.29 38.86
CA PHE A 57 -27.59 -28.91 38.90
C PHE A 57 -28.37 -28.59 37.62
N SER A 58 -29.68 -28.44 37.81
CA SER A 58 -30.63 -27.92 36.83
C SER A 58 -30.33 -26.44 36.58
N GLY A 59 -29.56 -26.17 35.54
CA GLY A 59 -29.39 -24.84 34.96
C GLY A 59 -29.72 -24.93 33.47
N THR A 60 -30.61 -24.06 33.01
CA THR A 60 -31.08 -23.96 31.63
C THR A 60 -29.90 -23.77 30.67
N LYS A 61 -29.42 -24.86 30.09
CA LYS A 61 -28.42 -24.83 29.02
C LYS A 61 -29.09 -24.31 27.75
N ARG A 62 -28.97 -23.00 27.50
CA ARG A 62 -29.10 -22.49 26.12
C ARG A 62 -27.96 -23.11 25.32
N SER A 63 -28.27 -24.15 24.57
CA SER A 63 -27.38 -24.68 23.55
C SER A 63 -27.25 -23.62 22.46
N PHE A 64 -26.08 -23.02 22.32
CA PHE A 64 -25.73 -22.31 21.09
C PHE A 64 -25.52 -23.37 20.02
N SER A 65 -26.55 -23.64 19.23
CA SER A 65 -26.39 -24.39 17.98
C SER A 65 -25.69 -23.46 17.01
N CYS A 66 -24.37 -23.62 16.86
CA CYS A 66 -23.69 -23.14 15.67
C CYS A 66 -24.20 -24.02 14.52
N LYS A 67 -25.26 -23.59 13.84
CA LYS A 67 -25.62 -24.15 12.54
C LYS A 67 -24.47 -23.81 11.60
N SER A 68 -23.61 -24.79 11.33
CA SER A 68 -22.76 -24.75 10.15
C SER A 68 -23.69 -24.66 8.94
N GLN A 69 -23.86 -23.46 8.38
CA GLN A 69 -24.36 -23.34 7.01
C GLN A 69 -23.23 -23.72 6.06
N ALA A 70 -22.81 -24.99 6.12
CA ALA A 70 -22.23 -25.66 4.98
C ALA A 70 -23.39 -26.16 4.13
N ALA A 71 -24.21 -25.23 3.62
CA ALA A 71 -24.92 -25.50 2.40
C ALA A 71 -23.87 -25.36 1.31
N SER A 72 -23.55 -26.46 0.65
CA SER A 72 -22.93 -26.45 -0.66
C SER A 72 -23.93 -25.78 -1.62
N THR A 73 -23.98 -24.45 -1.60
CA THR A 73 -24.44 -23.69 -2.76
C THR A 73 -23.36 -23.86 -3.80
N GLU A 74 -23.51 -24.91 -4.62
CA GLU A 74 -23.02 -24.85 -5.98
C GLU A 74 -23.49 -23.54 -6.59
N ASP A 75 -22.52 -22.66 -6.82
CA ASP A 75 -22.47 -21.47 -7.68
C ASP A 75 -23.79 -20.85 -8.16
N SER A 76 -24.74 -20.62 -7.24
CA SER A 76 -26.02 -19.98 -7.54
C SER A 76 -25.92 -18.45 -7.50
N ARG A 77 -24.78 -17.88 -7.90
CA ARG A 77 -24.70 -16.43 -8.16
C ARG A 77 -25.36 -16.20 -9.53
N PRO A 78 -26.46 -15.42 -9.62
CA PRO A 78 -27.01 -15.05 -10.92
C PRO A 78 -25.89 -14.46 -11.78
N ALA A 79 -25.90 -14.70 -13.08
CA ALA A 79 -24.87 -14.23 -14.01
C ALA A 79 -24.57 -12.74 -13.77
N THR A 80 -23.55 -12.47 -12.96
CA THR A 80 -23.34 -11.12 -12.44
C THR A 80 -22.70 -10.31 -13.54
N LYS A 81 -23.40 -9.25 -13.98
CA LYS A 81 -22.87 -8.20 -14.87
C LYS A 81 -21.45 -7.84 -14.43
N VAL A 82 -20.50 -7.98 -15.35
CA VAL A 82 -19.12 -7.51 -15.16
C VAL A 82 -19.07 -6.04 -15.52
N GLN A 83 -18.51 -5.22 -14.64
CA GLN A 83 -18.25 -3.82 -14.89
C GLN A 83 -16.75 -3.58 -14.92
N GLU A 84 -16.28 -2.91 -15.97
CA GLU A 84 -14.87 -2.57 -16.13
C GLU A 84 -14.58 -1.20 -15.51
N LEU A 85 -13.53 -1.14 -14.70
CA LEU A 85 -13.00 0.11 -14.15
C LEU A 85 -11.52 0.20 -14.48
N ASN A 86 -11.11 1.27 -15.15
CA ASN A 86 -9.73 1.50 -15.53
C ASN A 86 -9.15 2.64 -14.71
N VAL A 87 -7.94 2.45 -14.18
CA VAL A 87 -7.25 3.47 -13.36
C VAL A 87 -5.75 3.48 -13.63
N TYR A 88 -5.16 4.64 -13.43
CA TYR A 88 -3.71 4.83 -13.45
C TYR A 88 -3.18 5.04 -12.05
N GLU A 89 -2.15 4.26 -11.69
CA GLU A 89 -1.37 4.46 -10.47
C GLU A 89 -0.04 5.09 -10.84
N ILE A 90 0.26 6.24 -10.23
CA ILE A 90 1.45 7.03 -10.55
C ILE A 90 2.20 7.40 -9.27
N ASN A 91 3.47 7.01 -9.21
CA ASN A 91 4.39 7.49 -8.20
C ASN A 91 5.02 8.81 -8.66
N GLU A 92 4.51 9.91 -8.11
CA GLU A 92 5.00 11.27 -8.39
C GLU A 92 6.22 11.67 -7.54
N ARG A 93 6.76 10.73 -6.76
CA ARG A 93 7.98 10.87 -5.93
C ARG A 93 7.85 11.91 -4.80
N ASP A 94 6.62 12.25 -4.42
CA ASP A 94 6.30 13.25 -3.41
C ASP A 94 5.73 12.65 -2.10
N ARG A 95 5.63 11.31 -2.02
CA ARG A 95 5.04 10.59 -0.86
C ARG A 95 6.04 9.81 0.00
N GLY A 96 7.34 9.91 -0.28
CA GLY A 96 8.35 9.06 0.36
C GLY A 96 8.17 7.56 0.08
N SER A 97 7.45 7.22 -0.99
CA SER A 97 7.10 5.86 -1.41
C SER A 97 7.90 5.45 -2.66
N PRO A 98 8.29 4.16 -2.79
CA PRO A 98 8.13 3.10 -1.79
C PRO A 98 9.19 3.18 -0.67
N ALA A 99 8.92 2.55 0.47
CA ALA A 99 9.92 2.30 1.50
C ALA A 99 10.49 0.89 1.34
N TYR A 100 11.73 0.76 0.85
CA TYR A 100 12.36 -0.56 0.68
C TYR A 100 13.03 -1.03 1.98
N LEU A 101 12.43 -2.00 2.64
CA LEU A 101 12.94 -2.61 3.88
C LEU A 101 13.73 -3.87 3.54
N ARG A 102 15.06 -3.73 3.47
CA ARG A 102 15.99 -4.83 3.18
C ARG A 102 16.28 -5.68 4.42
N LEU A 103 15.29 -6.47 4.81
CA LEU A 103 15.34 -7.32 6.00
C LEU A 103 16.28 -8.52 5.85
N SER A 104 16.59 -8.91 4.61
CA SER A 104 17.53 -10.00 4.32
C SER A 104 19.00 -9.63 4.57
N TYR A 105 19.31 -8.34 4.65
CA TYR A 105 20.68 -7.79 4.69
C TYR A 105 21.58 -8.26 3.53
N ARG A 106 21.00 -8.81 2.45
CA ARG A 106 21.73 -9.28 1.28
C ARG A 106 21.86 -8.18 0.23
N PRO A 107 22.92 -8.20 -0.58
CA PRO A 107 23.08 -7.23 -1.68
C PRO A 107 22.06 -7.46 -2.81
N VAL A 108 21.59 -8.70 -2.97
CA VAL A 108 20.55 -9.07 -3.93
C VAL A 108 19.21 -9.16 -3.20
N ASN A 109 18.18 -8.63 -3.84
CA ASN A 109 16.79 -8.72 -3.40
C ASN A 109 16.47 -10.18 -3.05
N THR A 110 16.07 -10.45 -1.80
CA THR A 110 15.90 -11.81 -1.27
C THR A 110 14.57 -11.97 -0.54
N LEU A 111 13.98 -13.16 -0.63
CA LEU A 111 12.74 -13.54 0.07
C LEU A 111 12.65 -12.92 1.48
N GLY A 112 11.54 -12.22 1.73
CA GLY A 112 11.26 -11.58 3.02
C GLY A 112 11.61 -10.08 3.09
N ASP A 113 12.29 -9.52 2.09
CA ASP A 113 12.37 -8.06 1.94
C ASP A 113 10.95 -7.50 1.76
N LEU A 114 10.65 -6.37 2.43
CA LEU A 114 9.32 -5.77 2.46
C LEU A 114 9.32 -4.41 1.79
N VAL A 115 8.24 -4.10 1.08
CA VAL A 115 8.08 -2.84 0.37
C VAL A 115 6.70 -2.25 0.65
N PRO A 116 6.51 -1.56 1.79
CA PRO A 116 5.37 -0.68 1.97
C PRO A 116 5.36 0.43 0.93
N PHE A 117 4.19 0.75 0.38
CA PHE A 117 4.06 1.77 -0.65
C PHE A 117 2.70 2.49 -0.59
N SER A 118 2.69 3.70 -1.14
CA SER A 118 1.47 4.45 -1.47
C SER A 118 1.74 5.38 -2.65
N ASN A 119 0.94 5.26 -3.70
CA ASN A 119 1.06 6.07 -4.91
C ASN A 119 -0.27 6.81 -5.20
N LYS A 120 -0.23 7.83 -6.06
CA LYS A 120 -1.44 8.55 -6.45
C LYS A 120 -2.26 7.74 -7.45
N LEU A 121 -3.57 7.89 -7.38
CA LEU A 121 -4.52 7.18 -8.24
C LEU A 121 -5.33 8.19 -9.08
N TYR A 122 -5.46 7.88 -10.36
CA TYR A 122 -6.17 8.69 -11.37
C TYR A 122 -7.20 7.85 -12.13
N THR A 123 -8.23 8.50 -12.67
CA THR A 123 -9.20 7.86 -13.58
C THR A 123 -8.53 7.30 -14.84
N GLY A 124 -9.16 6.34 -15.49
CA GLY A 124 -8.67 5.75 -16.73
C GLY A 124 -8.53 6.74 -17.88
N ASP A 125 -9.30 7.82 -17.88
CA ASP A 125 -9.18 8.93 -18.84
C ASP A 125 -8.13 9.99 -18.45
N LEU A 126 -7.44 9.80 -17.31
CA LEU A 126 -6.40 10.68 -16.77
C LEU A 126 -6.87 12.12 -16.44
N GLN A 127 -8.19 12.36 -16.37
CA GLN A 127 -8.74 13.69 -16.14
C GLN A 127 -8.98 14.02 -14.67
N LYS A 128 -9.05 13.03 -13.77
CA LYS A 128 -9.34 13.26 -12.35
C LYS A 128 -8.36 12.54 -11.43
N ARG A 129 -7.91 13.25 -10.38
CA ARG A 129 -7.27 12.64 -9.20
C ARG A 129 -8.35 12.05 -8.31
N ILE A 130 -8.28 10.74 -8.09
CA ILE A 130 -9.33 9.98 -7.38
C ILE A 130 -8.90 9.45 -6.02
N GLY A 131 -7.60 9.22 -5.83
CA GLY A 131 -7.14 8.87 -4.50
C GLY A 131 -5.72 8.35 -4.45
N ILE A 132 -5.53 7.24 -3.73
CA ILE A 132 -4.23 6.58 -3.54
C ILE A 132 -4.36 5.07 -3.60
N THR A 133 -3.24 4.40 -3.93
CA THR A 133 -2.99 3.04 -3.46
C THR A 133 -2.32 3.09 -2.09
N ALA A 134 -2.56 2.08 -1.26
CA ALA A 134 -1.81 1.88 -0.03
C ALA A 134 -1.74 0.40 0.34
N GLY A 135 -0.54 -0.09 0.65
CA GLY A 135 -0.34 -1.44 1.14
C GLY A 135 1.12 -1.87 1.12
N ILE A 136 1.35 -3.15 0.91
CA ILE A 136 2.67 -3.76 1.04
C ILE A 136 2.91 -4.82 -0.04
N CYS A 137 4.14 -4.83 -0.55
CA CYS A 137 4.67 -5.92 -1.36
C CYS A 137 5.69 -6.72 -0.53
N ILE A 138 5.56 -8.04 -0.53
CA ILE A 138 6.48 -8.98 0.10
C ILE A 138 7.30 -9.61 -1.03
N LEU A 139 8.61 -9.45 -1.02
CA LEU A 139 9.46 -10.05 -2.03
C LEU A 139 9.44 -11.57 -1.89
N ILE A 140 9.13 -12.26 -2.99
CA ILE A 140 9.11 -13.72 -3.07
C ILE A 140 10.42 -14.24 -3.68
N GLN A 141 10.84 -13.64 -4.79
CA GLN A 141 11.99 -14.12 -5.53
C GLN A 141 12.55 -13.04 -6.46
N HIS A 142 13.87 -12.88 -6.47
CA HIS A 142 14.57 -12.19 -7.54
C HIS A 142 14.85 -13.15 -8.70
N LYS A 143 14.54 -12.74 -9.93
CA LYS A 143 14.78 -13.49 -11.17
C LYS A 143 15.83 -12.80 -12.02
N THR A 144 17.05 -13.31 -11.96
CA THR A 144 18.19 -12.75 -12.69
C THR A 144 17.97 -12.77 -14.19
N GLU A 145 17.38 -13.84 -14.72
CA GLU A 145 17.08 -14.01 -16.15
C GLU A 145 16.03 -13.02 -16.69
N LYS A 146 15.20 -12.46 -15.81
CA LYS A 146 14.20 -11.43 -16.15
C LYS A 146 14.62 -10.03 -15.73
N GLN A 147 15.77 -9.88 -15.05
CA GLN A 147 16.22 -8.63 -14.44
C GLN A 147 15.14 -7.97 -13.60
N GLY A 148 14.42 -8.77 -12.80
CA GLY A 148 13.28 -8.29 -12.06
C GLY A 148 12.88 -9.18 -10.91
N ASP A 149 11.83 -8.78 -10.23
CA ASP A 149 11.41 -9.36 -8.97
C ASP A 149 9.95 -9.82 -9.06
N ARG A 150 9.66 -10.89 -8.32
CA ARG A 150 8.30 -11.34 -8.03
C ARG A 150 7.97 -10.99 -6.59
N TYR A 151 6.88 -10.27 -6.40
CA TYR A 151 6.28 -9.93 -5.12
C TYR A 151 4.93 -10.61 -4.95
N GLU A 152 4.56 -10.86 -3.70
CA GLU A 152 3.16 -11.02 -3.27
C GLU A 152 2.70 -9.68 -2.73
N ALA A 153 1.66 -9.11 -3.31
CA ALA A 153 1.15 -7.78 -2.98
C ALA A 153 -0.21 -7.89 -2.28
N VAL A 154 -0.38 -7.10 -1.22
CA VAL A 154 -1.65 -6.92 -0.51
C VAL A 154 -1.85 -5.43 -0.29
N TYR A 155 -2.87 -4.85 -0.93
CA TYR A 155 -3.08 -3.41 -0.92
C TYR A 155 -4.51 -3.04 -1.33
N SER A 156 -4.84 -1.77 -1.11
CA SER A 156 -6.15 -1.21 -1.43
C SER A 156 -6.03 0.02 -2.32
N PHE A 157 -7.08 0.27 -3.10
CA PHE A 157 -7.28 1.44 -3.95
C PHE A 157 -8.38 2.28 -3.31
N TYR A 158 -8.05 3.50 -2.89
CA TYR A 158 -8.99 4.41 -2.24
C TYR A 158 -9.52 5.43 -3.24
N PHE A 159 -10.84 5.63 -3.23
CA PHE A 159 -11.58 6.47 -4.18
C PHE A 159 -12.37 7.56 -3.45
N GLY A 160 -11.77 8.17 -2.41
CA GLY A 160 -12.45 9.20 -1.62
C GLY A 160 -13.78 8.72 -1.03
N ASP A 161 -14.83 9.51 -1.19
CA ASP A 161 -16.17 9.19 -0.67
C ASP A 161 -16.81 7.94 -1.30
N TYR A 162 -16.31 7.45 -2.43
CA TYR A 162 -16.82 6.22 -3.06
C TYR A 162 -16.45 4.95 -2.28
N GLY A 163 -15.43 5.01 -1.43
CA GLY A 163 -14.92 3.86 -0.68
C GLY A 163 -13.60 3.34 -1.26
N HIS A 164 -13.38 2.03 -1.16
CA HIS A 164 -12.14 1.41 -1.62
C HIS A 164 -12.35 0.00 -2.19
N LEU A 165 -11.41 -0.44 -3.01
CA LEU A 165 -11.25 -1.83 -3.46
C LEU A 165 -9.98 -2.42 -2.83
N SER A 166 -10.04 -3.66 -2.37
CA SER A 166 -8.88 -4.39 -1.85
C SER A 166 -8.48 -5.49 -2.81
N VAL A 167 -7.17 -5.69 -2.95
CA VAL A 167 -6.60 -6.70 -3.86
C VAL A 167 -5.50 -7.51 -3.17
N GLN A 168 -5.31 -8.72 -3.67
CA GLN A 168 -4.21 -9.58 -3.28
C GLN A 168 -3.72 -10.42 -4.46
N GLY A 169 -2.40 -10.57 -4.61
CA GLY A 169 -1.81 -11.51 -5.56
C GLY A 169 -0.43 -11.13 -6.04
N ALA A 170 -0.01 -11.73 -7.14
CA ALA A 170 1.33 -11.56 -7.68
C ALA A 170 1.51 -10.17 -8.32
N TYR A 171 2.59 -9.49 -7.94
CA TYR A 171 3.13 -8.34 -8.67
C TYR A 171 4.50 -8.71 -9.23
N MET A 172 4.67 -8.65 -10.55
CA MET A 172 5.93 -8.98 -11.23
C MET A 172 6.45 -7.76 -11.97
N THR A 173 7.72 -7.40 -11.76
CA THR A 173 8.30 -6.18 -12.32
C THR A 173 8.67 -6.30 -13.81
N TYR A 174 8.38 -7.43 -14.44
CA TYR A 174 8.84 -7.79 -15.78
C TYR A 174 7.71 -8.28 -16.71
N GLU A 175 6.48 -8.45 -16.21
CA GLU A 175 5.33 -8.87 -17.01
C GLU A 175 4.00 -8.45 -16.36
N ASP A 176 2.94 -8.41 -17.17
CA ASP A 176 1.58 -8.17 -16.70
C ASP A 176 1.11 -9.32 -15.79
N THR A 177 0.26 -8.99 -14.81
CA THR A 177 -0.26 -9.96 -13.83
C THR A 177 -1.76 -9.75 -13.60
N TYR A 178 -2.38 -10.74 -12.97
CA TYR A 178 -3.74 -10.60 -12.44
C TYR A 178 -3.72 -10.77 -10.93
N LEU A 179 -4.37 -9.86 -10.22
CA LEU A 179 -4.59 -9.93 -8.78
C LEU A 179 -6.06 -10.22 -8.51
N ALA A 180 -6.35 -10.89 -7.40
CA ALA A 180 -7.71 -11.12 -6.95
C ALA A 180 -8.27 -9.83 -6.35
N VAL A 181 -9.51 -9.48 -6.69
CA VAL A 181 -10.30 -8.47 -5.98
C VAL A 181 -10.93 -9.16 -4.77
N THR A 182 -10.46 -8.83 -3.57
CA THR A 182 -10.82 -9.51 -2.32
C THR A 182 -12.04 -8.89 -1.64
N GLY A 183 -12.44 -7.69 -2.04
CA GLY A 183 -13.59 -7.00 -1.49
C GLY A 183 -13.53 -5.50 -1.78
N GLY A 184 -14.51 -4.79 -1.24
CA GLY A 184 -14.56 -3.34 -1.24
C GLY A 184 -15.56 -2.78 -0.25
N SER A 185 -15.62 -1.45 -0.17
CA SER A 185 -16.55 -0.70 0.68
C SER A 185 -17.22 0.43 -0.12
N GLY A 186 -18.22 1.08 0.48
CA GLY A 186 -18.98 2.14 -0.20
C GLY A 186 -19.69 1.59 -1.43
N ILE A 187 -19.50 2.22 -2.59
CA ILE A 187 -20.11 1.73 -3.84
C ILE A 187 -19.54 0.37 -4.27
N PHE A 188 -18.37 0.00 -3.74
CA PHE A 188 -17.68 -1.26 -4.01
C PHE A 188 -18.01 -2.37 -2.99
N GLU A 189 -18.99 -2.16 -2.10
CA GLU A 189 -19.44 -3.21 -1.18
C GLU A 189 -19.88 -4.45 -1.96
N GLY A 190 -19.34 -5.62 -1.58
CA GLY A 190 -19.63 -6.89 -2.24
C GLY A 190 -18.82 -7.14 -3.53
N ALA A 191 -17.91 -6.24 -3.90
CA ALA A 191 -17.05 -6.40 -5.07
C ALA A 191 -16.20 -7.68 -4.99
N TYR A 192 -16.16 -8.42 -6.09
CA TYR A 192 -15.25 -9.55 -6.29
C TYR A 192 -14.86 -9.65 -7.77
N GLY A 193 -13.84 -10.43 -8.07
CA GLY A 193 -13.35 -10.62 -9.44
C GLY A 193 -11.82 -10.59 -9.49
N GLN A 194 -11.29 -10.02 -10.56
CA GLN A 194 -9.84 -9.89 -10.77
C GLN A 194 -9.52 -8.52 -11.35
N VAL A 195 -8.28 -8.09 -11.16
CA VAL A 195 -7.73 -6.88 -11.77
C VAL A 195 -6.50 -7.26 -12.57
N LYS A 196 -6.43 -6.81 -13.83
CA LYS A 196 -5.22 -6.88 -14.63
C LYS A 196 -4.31 -5.73 -14.23
N LEU A 197 -3.10 -6.02 -13.79
CA LEU A 197 -2.02 -5.07 -13.56
C LEU A 197 -1.10 -5.08 -14.76
N ARG A 198 -0.88 -3.90 -15.33
CA ARG A 198 0.07 -3.69 -16.42
C ARG A 198 1.08 -2.61 -16.04
N GLN A 199 2.36 -2.94 -16.13
CA GLN A 199 3.45 -2.03 -15.83
C GLN A 199 3.83 -1.23 -17.07
N LEU A 200 3.79 0.10 -16.99
CA LEU A 200 4.11 0.99 -18.11
C LEU A 200 5.54 1.50 -18.02
N VAL A 201 5.91 2.01 -16.84
CA VAL A 201 7.25 2.50 -16.53
C VAL A 201 7.57 2.04 -15.12
N PHE A 202 8.49 1.10 -14.96
CA PHE A 202 8.91 0.64 -13.64
C PHE A 202 9.72 1.72 -12.90
N PRO A 203 9.50 1.97 -11.60
CA PRO A 203 8.34 1.61 -10.76
C PRO A 203 7.27 2.73 -10.70
N PHE A 204 7.23 3.63 -11.68
CA PHE A 204 6.54 4.91 -11.60
C PHE A 204 5.12 4.94 -12.16
N LYS A 205 4.79 4.12 -13.17
CA LYS A 205 3.49 4.16 -13.85
C LYS A 205 2.94 2.76 -14.06
N LEU A 206 1.77 2.50 -13.49
CA LEU A 206 1.02 1.28 -13.63
C LEU A 206 -0.40 1.60 -14.12
N PHE A 207 -0.98 0.67 -14.88
CA PHE A 207 -2.34 0.74 -15.37
C PHE A 207 -3.10 -0.50 -14.94
N TYR A 208 -4.33 -0.30 -14.46
CA TYR A 208 -5.19 -1.38 -13.98
C TYR A 208 -6.49 -1.41 -14.74
N THR A 209 -6.94 -2.63 -15.07
CA THR A 209 -8.29 -2.91 -15.55
C THR A 209 -8.95 -3.87 -14.58
N PHE A 210 -9.88 -3.36 -13.78
CA PHE A 210 -10.69 -4.16 -12.87
C PHE A 210 -11.86 -4.77 -13.62
N TYR A 211 -12.12 -6.05 -13.37
CA TYR A 211 -13.30 -6.77 -13.86
C TYR A 211 -14.20 -7.08 -12.66
N LEU A 212 -15.00 -6.08 -12.27
CA LEU A 212 -15.78 -6.09 -11.03
C LEU A 212 -17.10 -6.81 -11.22
N LYS A 213 -17.43 -7.67 -10.26
CA LYS A 213 -18.72 -8.34 -10.11
C LYS A 213 -19.27 -8.07 -8.72
N GLY A 214 -20.59 -8.25 -8.55
CA GLY A 214 -21.25 -8.18 -7.23
C GLY A 214 -21.59 -6.78 -6.74
N LEU A 215 -21.34 -5.74 -7.55
CA LEU A 215 -21.76 -4.37 -7.24
C LEU A 215 -23.28 -4.25 -7.27
N LYS A 216 -23.84 -3.46 -6.34
CA LYS A 216 -25.30 -3.23 -6.25
C LYS A 216 -25.82 -2.39 -7.41
N ASN A 217 -25.04 -1.40 -7.84
CA ASN A 217 -25.39 -0.42 -8.86
C ASN A 217 -24.31 -0.35 -9.94
N ASP A 218 -24.61 0.37 -11.03
CA ASP A 218 -23.63 0.72 -12.03
C ASP A 218 -22.61 1.72 -11.47
N LEU A 219 -21.37 1.64 -11.95
CA LEU A 219 -20.30 2.57 -11.58
C LEU A 219 -20.67 4.01 -12.00
N PRO A 220 -20.37 5.03 -11.17
CA PRO A 220 -20.59 6.43 -11.51
C PRO A 220 -19.89 6.81 -12.82
N GLU A 221 -20.55 7.60 -13.66
CA GLU A 221 -20.05 8.01 -14.98
C GLU A 221 -18.66 8.65 -14.92
N GLU A 222 -18.37 9.43 -13.87
CA GLU A 222 -17.06 10.08 -13.71
C GLU A 222 -15.89 9.12 -13.46
N LEU A 223 -16.15 7.85 -13.11
CA LEU A 223 -15.13 6.82 -12.95
C LEU A 223 -14.94 5.96 -14.21
N VAL A 224 -15.88 6.00 -15.16
CA VAL A 224 -15.93 5.12 -16.35
C VAL A 224 -15.78 5.88 -17.67
N GLY A 225 -15.12 7.05 -17.62
CA GLY A 225 -14.69 7.76 -18.82
C GLY A 225 -13.85 6.88 -19.75
N LYS A 226 -13.86 7.20 -21.06
CA LYS A 226 -13.11 6.43 -22.06
C LYS A 226 -11.62 6.40 -21.71
N PRO A 227 -11.03 5.22 -21.42
CA PRO A 227 -9.65 5.17 -20.99
C PRO A 227 -8.67 5.66 -22.05
N VAL A 228 -7.68 6.43 -21.63
CA VAL A 228 -6.52 6.76 -22.47
C VAL A 228 -5.69 5.49 -22.66
N GLU A 229 -5.21 5.27 -23.88
CA GLU A 229 -4.39 4.10 -24.18
C GLU A 229 -3.14 4.07 -23.29
N PRO A 230 -2.92 3.00 -22.52
CA PRO A 230 -1.73 2.88 -21.68
C PRO A 230 -0.48 2.87 -22.55
N THR A 231 0.38 3.87 -22.38
CA THR A 231 1.71 3.94 -23.00
C THR A 231 2.69 4.54 -21.99
N PRO A 232 4.02 4.37 -22.17
CA PRO A 232 5.00 4.99 -21.25
C PRO A 232 4.88 6.52 -21.15
N ALA A 233 4.37 7.18 -22.19
CA ALA A 233 4.31 8.64 -22.33
C ALA A 233 3.06 9.28 -21.70
N VAL A 234 2.08 8.49 -21.25
CA VAL A 234 0.84 9.04 -20.67
C VAL A 234 1.13 9.82 -19.38
N GLU A 235 0.41 10.93 -19.19
CA GLU A 235 0.49 11.78 -18.01
C GLU A 235 -0.94 12.20 -17.62
N PRO A 236 -1.22 12.39 -16.31
CA PRO A 236 -2.46 13.03 -15.87
C PRO A 236 -2.54 14.45 -16.44
N THR A 237 -3.76 14.96 -16.60
CA THR A 237 -3.93 16.36 -16.99
C THR A 237 -3.28 17.29 -15.95
N PRO A 238 -2.80 18.48 -16.36
CA PRO A 238 -2.23 19.44 -15.41
C PRO A 238 -3.18 19.78 -14.25
N ALA A 239 -4.48 19.92 -14.54
CA ALA A 239 -5.51 20.18 -13.54
C ALA A 239 -5.68 19.01 -12.55
N ALA A 240 -5.68 17.76 -13.02
CA ALA A 240 -5.74 16.58 -12.14
C ALA A 240 -4.51 16.47 -11.26
N LYS A 241 -3.32 16.70 -11.84
CA LYS A 241 -2.05 16.67 -11.12
C LYS A 241 -1.95 17.77 -10.06
N ALA A 242 -2.50 18.95 -10.37
CA ALA A 242 -2.60 20.07 -9.43
C ALA A 242 -3.77 19.92 -8.43
N ALA A 243 -4.54 18.83 -8.51
CA ALA A 243 -5.72 18.57 -7.71
C ALA A 243 -6.74 19.73 -7.72
N GLU A 244 -6.97 20.32 -8.89
CA GLU A 244 -7.96 21.39 -9.04
C GLU A 244 -9.37 20.87 -8.70
N PRO A 245 -10.27 21.72 -8.15
CA PRO A 245 -11.58 21.27 -7.66
C PRO A 245 -12.45 20.56 -8.71
N HIS A 246 -12.30 20.89 -10.00
CA HIS A 246 -13.05 20.26 -11.08
C HIS A 246 -12.38 18.97 -11.61
N ALA A 247 -11.10 18.78 -11.31
CA ALA A 247 -10.26 17.67 -11.76
C ALA A 247 -9.94 16.70 -10.61
N THR A 248 -10.82 16.68 -9.61
CA THR A 248 -10.82 15.74 -8.48
C THR A 248 -12.22 15.17 -8.32
N ILE A 249 -12.34 14.10 -7.54
CA ILE A 249 -13.62 13.65 -6.99
C ILE A 249 -13.84 14.29 -5.61
N ALA A 250 -15.06 14.17 -5.09
CA ALA A 250 -15.38 14.57 -3.73
C ALA A 250 -14.48 13.83 -2.72
N ASN A 251 -13.81 14.61 -1.87
CA ASN A 251 -12.92 14.12 -0.80
C ASN A 251 -11.94 13.03 -1.27
N TYR A 252 -11.30 13.24 -2.43
CA TYR A 252 -10.28 12.31 -2.93
C TYR A 252 -9.26 11.99 -1.84
N SER A 253 -8.83 10.72 -1.77
CA SER A 253 -7.86 10.29 -0.77
C SER A 253 -6.45 10.80 -1.09
N ASP A 254 -5.76 11.36 -0.11
CA ASP A 254 -4.38 11.80 -0.24
C ASP A 254 -3.51 11.29 0.91
#